data_AF-A0A7S1RCU4-F1
#
_entry.id   AF-A0A7S1RCU4-F1
#
_cell.length_a   1.000
_cell.length_b   1.000
_cell.length_c   1.000
_cell.angle_alpha   90.00
_cell.angle_beta   90.00
_cell.angle_gamma   90.00
#
_symmetry.space_group_name_H-M   'P 1'
#
loop_
_entity.id
_entity.type
_entity.pdbx_description
1 polymer ?
#
loop_
_entity_poly.entity_id
_entity_poly.type
_entity_poly.pdbx_seq_one_letter_code
_entity_poly.pdbx_strand_id
1 'polypeptide(L)'
;YTELSDRMIQEWAVKSGVWKPKSTSWRHSNDKPEYNFGLQYMDDFSIRRCLNSITSVVPRNYVVMEVKQNLTPADRKSNLNRFKDPHFKKVAHVVMGEPPKEYTAKVQAQLVEEKQARAEAAWKTRKLERERKAAIAKRQKEIAEQQKALLAKKKEEEAAKKEEDAKMEDASGEAAETEKKEEGEAAPEKKEEGEKKEEGEKKEEGE
;
A
#
# COMPACT_ATOMS: atom_id res chain seq x y z
N TYR A 1 -5.18 -29.52 37.47
CA TYR A 1 -5.25 -28.26 36.72
C TYR A 1 -6.69 -27.96 36.37
N THR A 2 -7.10 -26.70 36.33
CA THR A 2 -8.43 -26.26 35.89
C THR A 2 -8.33 -25.71 34.49
N GLU A 3 -9.01 -26.34 33.53
CA GLU A 3 -8.98 -25.89 32.14
C GLU A 3 -9.98 -24.75 31.91
N LEU A 4 -9.51 -23.68 31.25
CA LEU A 4 -10.28 -22.49 30.88
C LEU A 4 -10.48 -22.46 29.36
N SER A 5 -11.31 -23.36 28.87
CA SER A 5 -11.67 -23.44 27.45
C SER A 5 -13.19 -23.44 27.29
N ASP A 6 -13.65 -23.03 26.11
CA ASP A 6 -15.08 -22.93 25.82
C ASP A 6 -15.78 -24.31 25.94
N ARG A 7 -15.10 -25.40 25.57
CA ARG A 7 -15.60 -26.77 25.77
C ARG A 7 -15.76 -27.16 27.24
N MET A 8 -14.85 -26.76 28.11
CA MET A 8 -14.94 -27.09 29.54
C MET A 8 -16.04 -26.29 30.23
N ILE A 9 -16.23 -25.04 29.81
CA ILE A 9 -17.35 -24.22 30.31
C ILE A 9 -18.68 -24.88 29.96
N GLN A 10 -18.84 -25.41 28.74
CA GLN A 10 -20.04 -26.18 28.38
C GLN A 10 -20.18 -27.44 29.22
N GLU A 11 -19.10 -28.18 29.44
CA GLU A 11 -19.14 -29.40 30.26
C GLU A 11 -19.55 -29.08 31.70
N TRP A 12 -19.04 -27.99 32.27
CA TRP A 12 -19.45 -27.51 33.59
C TRP A 12 -20.93 -27.12 33.63
N ALA A 13 -21.43 -26.43 32.60
CA ALA A 13 -22.84 -26.08 32.51
C ALA A 13 -23.73 -27.33 32.47
N VAL A 14 -23.39 -28.32 31.64
CA VAL A 14 -24.12 -29.60 31.58
C VAL A 14 -24.08 -30.34 32.93
N LYS A 15 -22.90 -30.41 33.56
CA LYS A 15 -22.74 -31.03 34.89
C LYS A 15 -23.50 -30.29 35.99
N SER A 16 -23.72 -28.99 35.84
CA SER A 16 -24.55 -28.18 36.75
C SER A 16 -26.06 -28.35 36.52
N GLY A 17 -26.48 -29.21 35.58
CA GLY A 17 -27.88 -29.51 35.31
C GLY A 17 -28.50 -28.66 34.19
N VAL A 18 -27.72 -27.85 33.48
CA VAL A 18 -28.21 -27.09 32.34
C VAL A 18 -28.38 -28.03 31.14
N TRP A 19 -29.59 -28.07 30.59
CA TRP A 19 -29.87 -28.88 29.41
C TRP A 19 -29.18 -28.32 28.17
N LYS A 20 -28.37 -29.14 27.50
CA LYS A 20 -27.72 -28.79 26.23
C LYS A 20 -28.55 -29.30 25.05
N PRO A 21 -29.17 -28.44 24.24
CA PRO A 21 -29.78 -28.89 23.00
C PRO A 21 -28.70 -29.38 22.03
N LYS A 22 -29.06 -30.33 21.17
CA LYS A 22 -28.17 -30.76 20.08
C LYS A 22 -27.99 -29.58 19.12
N SER A 23 -26.79 -28.99 19.09
CA SER A 23 -26.46 -28.01 18.05
C SER A 23 -26.12 -28.73 16.75
N THR A 24 -26.91 -28.45 15.70
CA THR A 24 -26.68 -28.86 14.31
C THR A 24 -26.11 -27.71 13.47
N SER A 25 -25.66 -26.63 14.11
CA SER A 25 -25.13 -25.46 13.42
C SER A 25 -23.82 -25.80 12.71
N TRP A 26 -23.69 -25.39 11.45
CA TRP A 26 -22.42 -25.43 10.71
C TRP A 26 -21.29 -24.65 11.40
N ARG A 27 -21.64 -23.74 12.31
CA ARG A 27 -20.68 -22.96 13.11
C ARG A 27 -20.16 -23.70 14.34
N HIS A 28 -20.64 -24.91 14.62
CA HIS A 28 -20.17 -25.72 15.74
C HIS A 28 -18.76 -26.26 15.49
N SER A 29 -17.83 -26.07 16.44
CA SER A 29 -16.47 -26.60 16.35
C SER A 29 -16.01 -27.16 17.70
N ASN A 30 -15.05 -28.08 17.69
CA ASN A 30 -14.50 -28.67 18.92
C ASN A 30 -13.62 -27.70 19.73
N ASP A 31 -13.09 -26.66 19.09
CA ASP A 31 -12.28 -25.61 19.75
C ASP A 31 -13.17 -24.53 20.38
N LYS A 32 -14.13 -24.03 19.59
CA LYS A 32 -15.13 -23.05 20.01
C LYS A 32 -16.52 -23.62 19.78
N PRO A 33 -17.02 -24.44 20.72
CA PRO A 33 -18.34 -24.99 20.61
C PRO A 33 -19.37 -23.88 20.87
N GLU A 34 -20.47 -23.96 20.17
CA GLU A 34 -21.62 -23.07 20.35
C GLU A 34 -22.41 -23.50 21.59
N TYR A 35 -22.83 -22.54 22.41
CA TYR A 35 -23.38 -22.78 23.74
C TYR A 35 -24.88 -23.12 23.63
N ASN A 36 -25.66 -22.26 22.96
CA ASN A 36 -27.09 -22.43 22.66
C ASN A 36 -27.92 -23.04 23.80
N PHE A 37 -27.65 -22.68 25.05
CA PHE A 37 -28.38 -23.19 26.20
C PHE A 37 -29.75 -22.50 26.38
N GLY A 38 -30.04 -21.47 25.58
CA GLY A 38 -31.23 -20.62 25.76
C GLY A 38 -31.09 -19.67 26.95
N LEU A 39 -29.86 -19.47 27.43
CA LEU A 39 -29.53 -18.63 28.57
C LEU A 39 -28.67 -17.47 28.07
N GLN A 40 -29.18 -16.25 28.22
CA GLN A 40 -28.55 -15.04 27.68
C GLN A 40 -27.05 -14.95 28.01
N TYR A 41 -26.68 -15.14 29.29
CA TYR A 41 -25.30 -15.01 29.76
C TYR A 41 -24.35 -16.14 29.31
N MET A 42 -24.91 -17.27 28.88
CA MET A 42 -24.15 -18.38 28.31
C MET A 42 -23.96 -18.16 26.81
N ASP A 43 -25.04 -17.78 26.12
CA ASP A 43 -25.09 -17.71 24.67
C ASP A 43 -24.39 -16.47 24.10
N ASP A 44 -24.27 -15.39 24.89
CA ASP A 44 -23.52 -14.18 24.55
C ASP A 44 -22.05 -14.20 25.00
N PHE A 45 -21.55 -15.33 25.52
CA PHE A 45 -20.21 -15.50 26.09
C PHE A 45 -19.88 -14.58 27.28
N SER A 46 -20.88 -13.99 27.95
CA SER A 46 -20.67 -13.19 29.17
C SER A 46 -20.06 -14.01 30.29
N ILE A 47 -20.42 -15.30 30.41
CA ILE A 47 -19.82 -16.19 31.41
C ILE A 47 -18.32 -16.35 31.21
N ARG A 48 -17.84 -16.38 29.96
CA ARG A 48 -16.41 -16.43 29.64
C ARG A 48 -15.69 -15.18 30.12
N ARG A 49 -16.29 -14.00 29.93
CA ARG A 49 -15.75 -12.72 30.42
C ARG A 49 -15.68 -12.71 31.94
N CYS A 50 -16.73 -13.18 32.61
CA CYS A 50 -16.78 -13.30 34.07
C CYS A 50 -15.69 -14.25 34.60
N LEU A 51 -15.57 -15.44 34.02
CA LEU A 51 -14.53 -16.42 34.39
C LEU A 51 -13.13 -15.85 34.18
N ASN A 52 -12.87 -15.18 33.07
CA ASN A 52 -11.57 -14.53 32.83
C ASN A 52 -11.22 -13.46 33.87
N SER A 53 -12.22 -12.74 34.42
CA SER A 53 -12.01 -11.76 35.49
C SER A 53 -11.69 -12.41 36.84
N ILE A 54 -12.36 -13.50 37.17
CA ILE A 54 -12.17 -14.20 38.45
C ILE A 54 -10.84 -14.99 38.46
N THR A 55 -10.54 -15.66 37.35
CA THR A 55 -9.36 -16.54 37.22
C THR A 55 -8.03 -15.80 37.33
N SER A 56 -7.99 -14.49 37.06
CA SER A 56 -6.79 -13.69 37.25
C SER A 56 -6.49 -13.34 38.72
N VAL A 57 -7.44 -13.55 39.64
CA VAL A 57 -7.30 -13.19 41.06
C VAL A 57 -7.17 -14.43 41.94
N VAL A 58 -7.80 -15.53 41.55
CA VAL A 58 -7.85 -16.75 42.36
C VAL A 58 -6.59 -17.60 42.10
N PRO A 59 -5.73 -17.86 43.10
CA PRO A 59 -4.47 -18.57 42.91
C PRO A 59 -4.71 -20.07 42.70
N ARG A 60 -4.96 -20.49 41.46
CA ARG A 60 -5.10 -21.90 41.06
C ARG A 60 -4.24 -22.20 39.84
N ASN A 61 -4.00 -23.49 39.63
CA ASN A 61 -3.29 -23.99 38.47
C ASN A 61 -4.23 -24.06 37.25
N TYR A 62 -4.19 -23.03 36.39
CA TYR A 62 -5.01 -22.94 35.19
C TYR A 62 -4.32 -23.47 33.94
N VAL A 63 -5.10 -24.02 33.02
CA VAL A 63 -4.66 -24.41 31.67
C VAL A 63 -5.60 -23.77 30.66
N VAL A 64 -5.06 -22.96 29.76
CA VAL A 64 -5.84 -22.35 28.67
C VAL A 64 -5.62 -23.15 27.39
N MET A 65 -6.56 -24.03 27.07
CA MET A 65 -6.50 -24.84 25.85
C MET A 65 -7.31 -24.19 24.73
N GLU A 66 -6.62 -23.51 23.84
CA GLU A 66 -7.18 -22.93 22.61
C GLU A 66 -6.32 -23.40 21.43
N VAL A 67 -6.93 -23.64 20.26
CA VAL A 67 -6.18 -23.96 19.05
C VAL A 67 -5.67 -22.68 18.40
N LYS A 68 -6.58 -21.83 17.90
CA LYS A 68 -6.19 -20.65 17.11
C LYS A 68 -5.36 -19.64 17.91
N GLN A 69 -5.80 -19.31 19.13
CA GLN A 69 -5.17 -18.27 19.95
C GLN A 69 -3.80 -18.68 20.49
N ASN A 70 -3.48 -19.97 20.51
CA ASN A 70 -2.16 -20.45 20.91
C ASN A 70 -1.16 -20.45 19.75
N LEU A 71 -1.60 -20.40 18.49
CA LEU A 71 -0.71 -20.39 17.33
C LEU A 71 0.02 -19.05 17.15
N THR A 72 -0.67 -17.94 17.33
CA THR A 72 -0.07 -16.61 17.09
C THR A 72 0.64 -16.09 18.35
N PRO A 73 1.84 -15.49 18.22
CA PRO A 73 2.56 -14.95 19.36
C PRO A 73 1.82 -13.79 20.04
N ALA A 74 1.10 -12.98 19.27
CA ALA A 74 0.33 -11.85 19.78
C ALA A 74 -0.81 -12.31 20.70
N ASP A 75 -1.60 -13.31 20.28
CA ASP A 75 -2.72 -13.81 21.08
C ASP A 75 -2.23 -14.53 22.34
N ARG A 76 -1.12 -15.29 22.25
CA ARG A 76 -0.48 -15.88 23.45
C ARG A 76 -0.09 -14.82 24.47
N LYS A 77 0.54 -13.74 24.03
CA LYS A 77 0.92 -12.62 24.92
C LYS A 77 -0.32 -12.00 25.55
N SER A 78 -1.38 -11.78 24.78
CA SER A 78 -2.67 -11.28 25.27
C SER A 78 -3.30 -12.20 26.33
N ASN A 79 -3.29 -13.51 26.10
CA ASN A 79 -3.82 -14.50 27.05
C ASN A 79 -2.98 -14.56 28.34
N LEU A 80 -1.65 -14.59 28.23
CA LEU A 80 -0.75 -14.59 29.40
C LEU A 80 -0.83 -13.28 30.19
N ASN A 81 -1.09 -12.15 29.53
CA ASN A 81 -1.27 -10.84 30.17
C ASN A 81 -2.46 -10.77 31.13
N ARG A 82 -3.37 -11.76 31.13
CA ARG A 82 -4.44 -11.84 32.13
C ARG A 82 -3.90 -12.30 33.50
N PHE A 83 -2.83 -13.10 33.50
CA PHE A 83 -2.19 -13.63 34.70
C PHE A 83 -0.95 -12.80 35.05
N LYS A 84 -1.15 -11.51 35.35
CA LYS A 84 -0.04 -10.59 35.67
C LYS A 84 0.46 -10.74 37.09
N ASP A 85 -0.37 -11.25 37.99
CA ASP A 85 -0.04 -11.29 39.41
C ASP A 85 1.16 -12.21 39.71
N PRO A 86 2.00 -11.87 40.70
CA PRO A 86 3.24 -12.57 40.98
C PRO A 86 3.08 -14.05 41.35
N HIS A 87 1.89 -14.45 41.82
CA HIS A 87 1.62 -15.82 42.25
C HIS A 87 1.41 -16.78 41.06
N PHE A 88 1.27 -16.28 39.83
CA PHE A 88 1.16 -17.12 38.64
C PHE A 88 2.49 -17.29 37.91
N LYS A 89 2.89 -18.55 37.75
CA LYS A 89 3.92 -18.92 36.78
C LYS A 89 3.31 -19.08 35.40
N LYS A 90 3.64 -18.15 34.50
CA LYS A 90 3.19 -18.15 33.10
C LYS A 90 4.08 -19.04 32.24
N VAL A 91 3.50 -20.07 31.63
CA VAL A 91 4.18 -20.95 30.66
C VAL A 91 3.27 -21.14 29.46
N ALA A 92 3.79 -20.93 28.26
CA ALA A 92 3.08 -21.23 27.02
C ALA A 92 3.78 -22.37 26.29
N HIS A 93 3.07 -23.48 26.11
CA HIS A 93 3.49 -24.59 25.27
C HIS A 93 2.67 -24.58 23.99
N VAL A 94 3.35 -24.56 22.84
CA VAL A 94 2.72 -24.67 21.53
C VAL A 94 3.18 -25.99 20.94
N VAL A 95 2.24 -26.90 20.73
CA VAL A 95 2.51 -28.20 20.12
C VAL A 95 1.91 -28.18 18.73
N MET A 96 2.78 -28.24 17.72
CA MET A 96 2.39 -28.36 16.32
C MET A 96 2.88 -29.72 15.81
N GLY A 97 1.96 -30.51 15.26
CA GLY A 97 2.32 -31.71 14.52
C GLY A 97 2.84 -31.35 13.13
N GLU A 98 3.59 -32.26 12.51
CA GLU A 98 3.93 -32.14 11.10
C GLU A 98 2.67 -32.34 10.24
N PRO A 99 2.35 -31.42 9.32
CA PRO A 99 1.24 -31.62 8.40
C PRO A 99 1.52 -32.80 7.45
N PRO A 100 0.48 -33.49 6.93
CA PRO A 100 0.65 -34.58 5.97
C PRO A 100 1.44 -34.13 4.73
N LYS A 101 2.31 -35.02 4.21
CA LYS A 101 3.18 -34.73 3.05
C LYS A 101 2.39 -34.21 1.83
N GLU A 102 1.23 -34.80 1.56
CA GLU A 102 0.35 -34.38 0.46
C GLU A 102 -0.12 -32.92 0.61
N TYR A 103 -0.50 -32.52 1.82
CA TYR A 103 -0.91 -31.15 2.11
C TYR A 103 0.27 -30.18 1.92
N THR A 104 1.46 -30.55 2.41
CA THR A 104 2.66 -29.71 2.23
C THR A 104 3.02 -29.51 0.77
N ALA A 105 2.97 -30.56 -0.04
CA ALA A 105 3.26 -30.49 -1.46
C ALA A 105 2.26 -29.58 -2.19
N LYS A 106 0.97 -29.69 -1.86
CA LYS A 106 -0.08 -28.84 -2.43
C LYS A 106 0.14 -27.36 -2.10
N VAL A 107 0.40 -27.04 -0.83
CA VAL A 107 0.64 -25.65 -0.40
C VAL A 107 1.91 -25.09 -1.02
N GLN A 108 2.99 -25.89 -1.11
CA GLN A 108 4.23 -25.49 -1.76
C GLN A 108 4.02 -25.20 -3.25
N ALA A 109 3.25 -26.03 -3.96
CA ALA A 109 2.92 -25.79 -5.36
C ALA A 109 2.18 -24.46 -5.55
N GLN A 110 1.17 -24.18 -4.71
CA GLN A 110 0.43 -22.91 -4.74
C GLN A 110 1.35 -21.70 -4.48
N LEU A 111 2.25 -21.80 -3.49
CA LEU A 111 3.20 -20.74 -3.18
C LEU A 111 4.20 -20.48 -4.33
N VAL A 112 4.61 -21.54 -5.03
CA VAL A 112 5.49 -21.41 -6.21
C VAL A 112 4.75 -20.70 -7.33
N GLU A 113 3.51 -21.10 -7.61
CA GLU A 113 2.66 -20.47 -8.63
C GLU A 113 2.41 -18.98 -8.32
N GLU A 114 2.04 -18.64 -7.09
CA GLU A 114 1.86 -17.24 -6.68
C GLU A 114 3.14 -16.41 -6.84
N LYS A 115 4.30 -16.98 -6.49
CA LYS A 115 5.59 -16.31 -6.65
C LYS A 115 5.94 -16.12 -8.12
N GLN A 116 5.69 -17.11 -8.96
CA GLN A 116 5.90 -17.02 -10.41
C GLN A 116 4.99 -15.95 -11.03
N ALA A 117 3.70 -15.96 -10.70
CA ALA A 117 2.74 -14.96 -11.18
C ALA A 117 3.16 -13.53 -10.78
N ARG A 118 3.60 -13.32 -9.53
CA ARG A 118 4.13 -12.02 -9.08
C ARG A 118 5.41 -11.62 -9.82
N ALA A 119 6.33 -12.56 -10.04
CA ALA A 119 7.57 -12.30 -10.76
C ALA A 119 7.31 -11.96 -12.24
N GLU A 120 6.42 -12.68 -12.90
CA GLU A 120 6.01 -12.39 -14.28
C GLU A 120 5.31 -11.05 -14.40
N ALA A 121 4.41 -10.71 -13.47
CA ALA A 121 3.75 -9.41 -13.45
C ALA A 121 4.77 -8.27 -13.26
N ALA A 122 5.72 -8.43 -12.34
CA ALA A 122 6.81 -7.48 -12.14
C ALA A 122 7.74 -7.38 -13.36
N TRP A 123 7.96 -8.48 -14.07
CA TRP A 123 8.77 -8.48 -15.29
C TRP A 123 8.05 -7.82 -16.47
N LYS A 124 6.76 -8.12 -16.68
CA LYS A 124 5.91 -7.53 -17.72
C LYS A 124 5.80 -6.02 -17.54
N THR A 125 5.56 -5.55 -16.31
CA THR A 125 5.53 -4.11 -15.98
C THR A 125 6.87 -3.43 -16.29
N ARG A 126 8.00 -4.01 -15.84
CA ARG A 126 9.35 -3.49 -16.17
C ARG A 126 9.63 -3.46 -17.67
N LYS A 127 9.17 -4.47 -18.42
CA LYS A 127 9.34 -4.54 -19.88
C LYS A 127 8.56 -3.43 -20.58
N LEU A 128 7.29 -3.26 -20.23
CA LEU A 128 6.44 -2.20 -20.77
C LEU A 128 6.97 -0.80 -20.44
N GLU A 129 7.46 -0.58 -19.22
CA GLU A 129 8.11 0.68 -18.85
C GLU A 129 9.36 0.97 -19.68
N ARG A 130 10.19 -0.04 -19.95
CA ARG A 130 11.39 0.10 -20.78
C ARG A 130 11.02 0.43 -22.23
N GLU A 131 10.04 -0.26 -22.80
CA GLU A 131 9.54 0.00 -24.16
C GLU A 131 8.93 1.40 -24.26
N ARG A 132 8.13 1.81 -23.28
CA ARG A 132 7.55 3.16 -23.21
C ARG A 132 8.63 4.24 -23.14
N LYS A 133 9.65 4.07 -22.29
CA LYS A 133 10.78 5.01 -22.18
C LYS A 133 11.56 5.09 -23.50
N ALA A 134 11.81 3.95 -24.14
CA ALA A 134 12.50 3.92 -25.43
C ALA A 134 11.68 4.61 -26.54
N ALA A 135 10.37 4.42 -26.59
CA ALA A 135 9.48 5.08 -27.56
C ALA A 135 9.42 6.60 -27.35
N ILE A 136 9.32 7.06 -26.10
CA ILE A 136 9.36 8.50 -25.78
C ILE A 136 10.71 9.10 -26.19
N ALA A 137 11.82 8.43 -25.89
CA ALA A 137 13.15 8.91 -26.26
C ALA A 137 13.35 8.99 -27.80
N LYS A 138 12.82 8.03 -28.57
CA LYS A 138 12.84 8.09 -30.05
C LYS A 138 12.03 9.27 -30.57
N ARG A 139 10.79 9.42 -30.09
CA ARG A 139 9.91 10.53 -30.49
C ARG A 139 10.51 11.90 -30.14
N GLN A 140 11.16 12.04 -28.99
CA GLN A 140 11.85 13.27 -28.61
C GLN A 140 13.02 13.60 -29.55
N LYS A 141 13.80 12.60 -29.98
CA LYS A 141 14.87 12.79 -30.97
C LYS A 141 14.33 13.24 -32.33
N GLU A 142 13.28 12.59 -32.82
CA GLU A 142 12.65 12.95 -34.10
C GLU A 142 12.07 14.37 -34.08
N ILE A 143 11.41 14.77 -32.99
CA ILE A 143 10.90 16.15 -32.83
C ILE A 143 12.06 17.16 -32.79
N ALA A 144 13.15 16.85 -32.07
CA ALA A 144 14.30 17.73 -32.00
C ALA A 144 15.01 17.89 -33.37
N GLU A 145 15.11 16.82 -34.15
CA GLU A 145 15.66 16.87 -35.52
C GLU A 145 14.76 17.66 -36.46
N GLN A 146 13.43 17.45 -36.40
CA GLN A 146 12.47 18.24 -37.18
C GLN A 146 12.52 19.72 -36.83
N GLN A 147 12.60 20.07 -35.54
CA GLN A 147 12.74 21.46 -35.11
C GLN A 147 14.04 22.09 -35.60
N LYS A 148 15.16 21.37 -35.55
CA LYS A 148 16.44 21.85 -36.10
C LYS A 148 16.35 22.08 -37.61
N ALA A 149 15.73 21.16 -38.35
CA ALA A 149 15.55 21.29 -39.80
C ALA A 149 14.63 22.48 -40.16
N LEU A 150 13.55 22.70 -39.41
CA LEU A 150 12.65 23.85 -39.61
C LEU A 150 13.34 25.18 -39.27
N LEU A 151 14.15 25.22 -38.21
CA LEU A 151 14.93 26.41 -37.84
C LEU A 151 16.01 26.72 -38.89
N ALA A 152 16.66 25.70 -39.46
CA ALA A 152 17.62 25.89 -40.55
C ALA A 152 16.95 26.48 -41.80
N LYS A 153 15.81 25.91 -42.21
CA LYS A 153 15.03 26.44 -43.35
C LYS A 153 14.55 27.87 -43.13
N LYS A 154 14.07 28.20 -41.92
CA LYS A 154 13.67 29.57 -41.58
C LYS A 154 14.85 30.55 -41.66
N LYS A 155 16.04 30.15 -41.23
CA LYS A 155 17.25 30.99 -41.32
C LYS A 155 17.69 31.18 -42.77
N GLU A 156 17.57 30.17 -43.62
CA GLU A 156 17.86 30.28 -45.06
C GLU A 156 16.86 31.19 -45.77
N GLU A 157 15.56 31.08 -45.48
CA GLU A 157 14.53 31.98 -46.03
C GLU A 157 14.68 33.43 -45.55
N GLU A 158 15.08 33.65 -44.29
CA GLU A 158 15.32 35.00 -43.76
C GLU A 158 16.61 35.61 -44.34
N ALA A 159 17.65 34.80 -44.61
CA ALA A 159 18.85 35.25 -45.31
C ALA A 159 18.57 35.58 -46.78
N ALA A 160 17.76 34.77 -47.47
CA ALA A 160 17.35 35.04 -48.85
C ALA A 160 16.50 36.30 -48.96
N LYS A 161 15.59 36.55 -48.02
CA LYS A 161 14.81 37.80 -47.96
C LYS A 161 15.69 39.03 -47.69
N LYS A 162 16.69 38.91 -46.82
CA LYS A 162 17.65 40.01 -46.57
C LYS A 162 18.56 40.28 -47.78
N GLU A 163 18.92 39.27 -48.57
CA GLU A 163 19.62 39.48 -49.85
C GLU A 163 18.72 40.07 -50.95
N GLU A 164 17.41 39.78 -50.92
CA GLU A 164 16.44 40.35 -51.86
C GLU A 164 16.09 41.81 -51.52
N ASP A 165 15.91 42.14 -50.23
CA ASP A 165 15.73 43.52 -49.76
C ASP A 165 17.00 44.36 -49.99
N ALA A 166 18.21 43.81 -49.78
CA ALA A 166 19.46 44.52 -50.10
C ALA A 166 19.63 44.79 -51.61
N LYS A 167 19.07 43.95 -52.48
CA LYS A 167 19.05 44.18 -53.94
C LYS A 167 17.96 45.16 -54.38
N MET A 168 16.89 45.34 -53.60
CA MET A 168 15.88 46.38 -53.85
C MET A 168 16.29 47.76 -53.29
N GLU A 169 17.11 47.81 -52.23
CA GLU A 169 17.71 49.08 -51.76
C GLU A 169 18.80 49.60 -52.72
N ASP A 170 19.61 48.75 -53.35
CA ASP A 170 20.60 49.17 -54.38
C ASP A 170 19.94 49.62 -55.71
N ALA A 171 18.67 49.28 -55.96
CA ALA A 171 17.91 49.72 -57.14
C ALA A 171 17.05 50.98 -56.89
N SER A 172 17.02 51.50 -55.66
CA SER A 172 16.25 52.71 -55.29
C SER A 172 17.12 53.86 -54.75
N GLY A 173 18.44 53.79 -54.93
CA GLY A 173 19.41 54.81 -54.53
C GLY A 173 19.70 55.93 -55.54
N GLU A 174 18.98 56.03 -56.66
CA GLU A 174 19.21 57.07 -57.69
C GLU A 174 17.94 57.84 -58.11
N ALA A 175 16.95 57.99 -57.23
CA ALA A 175 15.81 58.88 -57.47
C ALA A 175 15.03 59.28 -56.20
N ALA A 176 15.67 59.91 -55.22
CA ALA A 176 14.96 60.69 -54.19
C ALA A 176 15.91 61.57 -53.38
N GLU A 177 16.46 62.63 -54.01
CA GLU A 177 17.03 63.77 -53.29
C GLU A 177 16.13 64.99 -53.54
N THR A 178 15.77 65.70 -52.47
CA THR A 178 14.88 66.90 -52.34
C THR A 178 13.37 66.57 -52.24
N GLU A 179 12.63 66.81 -51.15
CA GLU A 179 12.61 67.94 -50.20
C GLU A 179 12.04 67.53 -48.82
N LYS A 180 12.67 68.06 -47.74
CA LYS A 180 12.11 68.65 -46.49
C LYS A 180 11.07 67.87 -45.64
N LYS A 181 10.96 68.01 -44.32
CA LYS A 181 11.67 68.60 -43.16
C LYS A 181 10.61 68.51 -42.01
N GLU A 182 11.04 68.49 -40.75
CA GLU A 182 10.22 68.61 -39.51
C GLU A 182 9.46 67.34 -39.06
N GLU A 183 9.37 66.95 -37.78
CA GLU A 183 9.93 67.38 -36.48
C GLU A 183 9.41 66.38 -35.40
N GLY A 184 10.12 66.22 -34.27
CA GLY A 184 9.62 65.73 -32.97
C GLY A 184 9.66 64.21 -32.72
N GLU A 185 10.51 63.67 -31.84
CA GLU A 185 10.52 63.75 -30.37
C GLU A 185 9.58 62.72 -29.70
N ALA A 186 10.17 61.68 -29.06
CA ALA A 186 9.83 61.16 -27.72
C ALA A 186 10.35 59.72 -27.49
N ALA A 187 11.18 59.57 -26.45
CA ALA A 187 11.49 58.31 -25.74
C ALA A 187 10.23 57.74 -25.02
N PRO A 188 10.18 56.49 -24.48
CA PRO A 188 11.08 55.91 -23.46
C PRO A 188 11.50 54.43 -23.70
N GLU A 189 12.68 53.98 -23.27
CA GLU A 189 13.01 53.29 -21.99
C GLU A 189 12.25 51.98 -21.71
N LYS A 190 12.96 50.83 -21.65
CA LYS A 190 13.37 50.05 -20.44
C LYS A 190 12.16 49.51 -19.63
N LYS A 191 12.08 48.26 -19.16
CA LYS A 191 13.05 47.50 -18.34
C LYS A 191 12.38 46.17 -17.94
N GLU A 192 13.17 45.09 -17.83
CA GLU A 192 13.37 44.26 -16.61
C GLU A 192 12.28 43.22 -16.26
N GLU A 193 12.67 41.94 -16.19
CA GLU A 193 12.85 41.11 -14.96
C GLU A 193 11.54 40.44 -14.55
N GLY A 194 11.51 39.24 -13.97
CA GLY A 194 12.50 38.32 -13.43
C GLY A 194 11.73 37.00 -13.16
N GLU A 195 12.39 35.84 -13.08
CA GLU A 195 12.76 35.19 -11.79
C GLU A 195 11.54 35.04 -10.83
N LYS A 196 11.16 33.88 -10.30
CA LYS A 196 11.86 32.79 -9.58
C LYS A 196 10.80 31.68 -9.36
N LYS A 197 11.10 30.37 -9.40
CA LYS A 197 11.81 29.54 -8.40
C LYS A 197 10.99 29.32 -7.11
N GLU A 198 10.66 28.06 -6.83
CA GLU A 198 10.74 27.34 -5.53
C GLU A 198 10.28 25.88 -5.80
N GLU A 199 11.12 24.85 -5.64
CA GLU A 199 11.55 24.19 -4.37
C GLU A 199 10.35 23.84 -3.48
N GLY A 200 10.14 22.64 -2.97
CA GLY A 200 11.01 21.49 -2.74
C GLY A 200 10.56 20.82 -1.44
N GLU A 201 10.78 19.50 -1.32
CA GLU A 201 10.89 18.75 -0.03
C GLU A 201 9.64 18.71 0.90
N LYS A 202 9.40 17.77 1.82
CA LYS A 202 10.03 16.52 2.32
C LYS A 202 8.95 15.84 3.21
N LYS A 203 8.85 14.50 3.20
CA LYS A 203 9.11 13.55 4.32
C LYS A 203 8.09 13.45 5.47
N GLU A 204 7.86 12.18 5.84
CA GLU A 204 7.64 11.59 7.19
C GLU A 204 6.42 12.13 7.97
N GLU A 205 5.61 11.34 8.67
CA GLU A 205 5.87 10.28 9.67
C GLU A 205 4.72 9.23 9.57
N GLY A 206 4.81 7.99 10.03
CA GLY A 206 5.72 7.45 11.05
C GLY A 206 5.09 7.44 12.45
N GLU A 207 3.91 6.83 12.62
CA GLU A 207 3.42 6.29 13.91
C GLU A 207 2.65 4.98 13.68
#